data_AF-A0AAV2C177-F1
#
_entry.id   AF-A0AAV2C177-F1
#
_cell.length_a   1.000
_cell.length_b   1.000
_cell.length_c   1.000
_cell.angle_alpha   90.00
_cell.angle_beta   90.00
_cell.angle_gamma   90.00
#
_symmetry.space_group_name_H-M   'P 1'
#
loop_
_entity.id
_entity.type
_entity.pdbx_description
1 polymer ?
#
loop_
_entity_poly.entity_id
_entity_poly.type
_entity_poly.pdbx_seq_one_letter_code
_entity_poly.pdbx_strand_id
1 'polypeptide(L)'
;MAYLAKARKDDLKTLATELGLQVNDTMRVIDLKDLIVKSETYDEIFTKNLLETLIETRQQQENDHKNLEERKRKEQDLLFEIERLKLNLAAVGSSPNLGASASNVNIETHIQQLVPKFTNTSDIASYLQLFERQCETLNVLGYFTSPTNEGEFQRQPRNN
;
A
#
# COMPACT_ATOMS: atom_id res chain seq x y z
N MET A 1 -34.74 -14.25 -32.44
CA MET A 1 -33.70 -14.26 -31.38
C MET A 1 -32.55 -13.31 -31.69
N ALA A 2 -32.74 -12.00 -31.49
CA ALA A 2 -31.74 -10.97 -31.85
C ALA A 2 -30.57 -10.88 -30.85
N TYR A 3 -30.76 -11.32 -29.60
CA TYR A 3 -29.76 -11.22 -28.54
C TYR A 3 -28.57 -12.17 -28.79
N LEU A 4 -28.83 -13.41 -29.23
CA LEU A 4 -27.78 -14.36 -29.64
C LEU A 4 -26.93 -13.84 -30.80
N ALA A 5 -27.47 -12.93 -31.63
CA ALA A 5 -26.73 -12.38 -32.77
C ALA A 5 -25.53 -11.54 -32.33
N LYS A 6 -25.60 -10.90 -31.16
CA LYS A 6 -24.56 -10.05 -30.57
C LYS A 6 -23.51 -10.83 -29.75
N ALA A 7 -23.79 -12.09 -29.42
CA ALA A 7 -22.94 -12.92 -28.59
C ALA A 7 -21.66 -13.36 -29.33
N ARG A 8 -20.54 -13.47 -28.61
CA ARG A 8 -19.30 -14.04 -29.17
C ARG A 8 -19.42 -15.57 -29.26
N LYS A 9 -18.56 -16.18 -30.08
CA LYS A 9 -18.51 -17.65 -30.25
C LYS A 9 -18.27 -18.35 -28.91
N ASP A 10 -17.36 -17.84 -28.09
CA ASP A 10 -17.02 -18.44 -26.80
C ASP A 10 -18.17 -18.34 -25.81
N ASP A 11 -18.82 -17.17 -25.72
CA ASP A 11 -20.02 -16.97 -24.88
C ASP A 11 -21.15 -17.94 -25.27
N LEU A 12 -21.35 -18.17 -26.57
CA LEU A 12 -22.35 -19.12 -27.08
C LEU A 12 -21.98 -20.57 -26.79
N LYS A 13 -20.70 -20.93 -26.79
CA LYS A 13 -20.24 -22.27 -26.40
C LYS A 13 -20.54 -22.50 -24.92
N THR A 14 -20.12 -21.58 -24.06
CA THR A 14 -20.37 -21.69 -22.61
C THR A 14 -21.86 -21.73 -22.32
N LEU A 15 -22.66 -20.89 -22.98
CA LEU A 15 -24.11 -20.89 -22.85
C LEU A 15 -24.72 -22.25 -23.21
N ALA A 16 -24.30 -22.85 -24.33
CA ALA A 16 -24.79 -24.17 -24.74
C ALA A 16 -24.33 -25.27 -23.75
N THR A 17 -23.12 -25.19 -23.21
CA THR A 17 -22.65 -26.11 -22.17
C THR A 17 -23.46 -25.99 -20.87
N GLU A 18 -23.76 -24.77 -20.42
CA GLU A 18 -24.60 -24.52 -19.24
C GLU A 18 -26.04 -25.00 -19.41
N LEU A 19 -26.56 -24.95 -20.65
CA LEU A 19 -27.86 -25.53 -21.02
C LEU A 19 -27.82 -27.08 -21.14
N GLY A 20 -26.67 -27.71 -20.86
CA GLY A 20 -26.48 -29.16 -20.95
C GLY A 20 -26.38 -29.70 -22.38
N LEU A 21 -26.15 -28.84 -23.37
CA LEU A 21 -26.03 -29.24 -24.78
C LEU A 21 -24.59 -29.68 -25.08
N GLN A 22 -24.44 -30.66 -25.96
CA GLN A 22 -23.12 -31.08 -26.42
C GLN A 22 -22.55 -30.09 -27.42
N VAL A 23 -21.44 -29.45 -27.05
CA VAL A 23 -20.76 -28.44 -27.84
C VAL A 23 -19.42 -28.98 -28.32
N ASN A 24 -19.17 -28.90 -29.63
CA ASN A 24 -17.87 -29.21 -30.22
C ASN A 24 -17.10 -27.94 -30.55
N ASP A 25 -15.78 -27.95 -30.40
CA ASP A 25 -14.95 -26.76 -30.63
C ASP A 25 -14.96 -26.25 -32.08
N THR A 26 -15.22 -27.16 -33.02
CA THR A 26 -15.29 -26.93 -34.46
C THR A 26 -16.63 -26.35 -34.93
N MET A 27 -17.67 -26.35 -34.09
CA MET A 27 -18.99 -25.84 -34.47
C MET A 27 -18.93 -24.36 -34.89
N ARG A 28 -19.70 -23.99 -35.90
CA ARG A 28 -19.83 -22.59 -36.32
C ARG A 28 -20.81 -21.87 -35.41
N VAL A 29 -20.68 -20.55 -35.35
CA VAL A 29 -21.58 -19.68 -34.57
C VAL A 29 -23.05 -19.89 -34.94
N ILE A 30 -23.34 -20.12 -36.22
CA ILE A 30 -24.71 -20.38 -36.69
C ILE A 30 -25.21 -21.71 -36.15
N ASP A 31 -24.39 -22.78 -36.22
CA ASP A 31 -24.75 -24.11 -35.74
C ASP A 31 -25.00 -24.09 -34.21
N LEU A 32 -24.23 -23.30 -33.44
CA LEU A 32 -24.44 -23.10 -31.99
C LEU A 32 -25.76 -22.39 -31.69
N LYS A 33 -26.07 -21.32 -32.42
CA LYS A 33 -27.34 -20.58 -32.25
C LYS A 33 -28.53 -21.47 -32.54
N ASP A 34 -28.44 -22.23 -33.62
CA ASP A 34 -29.46 -23.20 -34.00
C ASP A 34 -29.63 -24.29 -32.94
N LEU A 35 -28.54 -24.82 -32.40
CA LEU A 35 -28.56 -25.85 -31.36
C LEU A 35 -29.27 -25.36 -30.09
N ILE A 36 -28.99 -24.12 -29.66
CA ILE A 36 -29.61 -23.51 -28.49
C ILE A 36 -31.11 -23.28 -28.73
N VAL A 37 -31.50 -22.74 -29.88
CA VAL A 37 -32.92 -22.41 -30.15
C VAL A 37 -33.76 -23.68 -30.41
N LYS A 38 -33.15 -24.75 -30.92
CA LYS A 38 -33.83 -26.03 -31.18
C LYS A 38 -33.89 -26.94 -29.95
N SER A 39 -33.28 -26.58 -28.84
CA SER A 39 -33.33 -27.42 -27.64
C SER A 39 -34.72 -27.36 -26.99
N GLU A 40 -35.18 -28.48 -26.44
CA GLU A 40 -36.45 -28.53 -25.69
C GLU A 40 -36.39 -27.72 -24.39
N THR A 41 -35.16 -27.47 -23.90
CA THR A 41 -34.86 -26.70 -22.70
C THR A 41 -34.75 -25.19 -22.96
N TYR A 42 -35.00 -24.74 -24.19
CA TYR A 42 -34.87 -23.33 -24.56
C TYR A 42 -35.96 -22.47 -23.92
N ASP A 43 -35.57 -21.63 -22.98
CA ASP A 43 -36.35 -20.51 -22.48
C ASP A 43 -35.65 -19.20 -22.87
N GLU A 44 -36.34 -18.35 -23.62
CA GLU A 44 -35.79 -17.08 -24.11
C GLU A 44 -35.34 -16.15 -22.98
N ILE A 45 -36.10 -16.06 -21.88
CA ILE A 45 -35.78 -15.16 -20.77
C ILE A 45 -34.58 -15.69 -20.00
N PHE A 46 -34.60 -16.99 -19.67
CA PHE A 46 -33.49 -17.64 -18.97
C PHE A 46 -32.20 -17.58 -19.79
N THR A 47 -32.25 -17.95 -21.07
CA THR A 47 -31.09 -17.98 -21.97
C THR A 47 -30.50 -16.59 -22.17
N LYS A 48 -31.35 -15.56 -22.26
CA LYS A 48 -30.90 -14.18 -22.36
C LYS A 48 -30.19 -13.73 -21.07
N ASN A 49 -30.81 -13.95 -19.91
CA ASN A 49 -30.22 -13.55 -18.62
C ASN A 49 -28.88 -14.28 -18.38
N LEU A 50 -28.82 -15.58 -18.69
CA LEU A 50 -27.61 -16.37 -18.56
C LEU A 50 -26.49 -15.84 -19.48
N LEU A 51 -26.82 -15.48 -20.72
CA LEU A 51 -25.86 -14.87 -21.62
C LEU A 51 -25.36 -13.51 -21.11
N GLU A 52 -26.25 -12.68 -20.55
CA GLU A 52 -25.87 -11.40 -19.94
C GLU A 52 -24.87 -11.61 -18.79
N THR A 53 -25.14 -12.57 -17.89
CA THR A 53 -24.23 -12.92 -16.79
C THR A 53 -22.87 -13.44 -17.29
N LEU A 54 -22.84 -14.24 -18.36
CA LEU A 54 -21.59 -14.72 -18.96
C LEU A 54 -20.75 -13.56 -19.51
N ILE A 55 -21.39 -12.62 -20.21
CA ILE A 55 -20.72 -11.43 -20.76
C ILE A 55 -20.16 -10.56 -19.63
N GLU A 56 -20.93 -10.34 -18.55
CA GLU A 56 -20.49 -9.60 -17.38
C GLU A 56 -19.30 -10.28 -16.69
N THR A 57 -19.36 -11.59 -16.49
CA THR A 57 -18.28 -12.36 -15.86
C THR A 57 -16.98 -12.28 -16.65
N ARG A 58 -17.04 -12.40 -17.98
CA ARG A 58 -15.89 -12.21 -18.86
C ARG A 58 -15.30 -10.80 -18.73
N GLN A 59 -16.16 -9.78 -18.73
CA GLN A 59 -15.74 -8.40 -18.60
C GLN A 59 -15.05 -8.13 -17.26
N GLN A 60 -15.57 -8.73 -16.18
CA GLN A 60 -14.99 -8.63 -14.85
C GLN A 60 -13.61 -9.29 -14.78
N GLN A 61 -13.46 -10.50 -15.33
CA GLN A 61 -12.17 -11.19 -15.38
C GLN A 61 -11.10 -10.42 -16.15
N GLU A 62 -11.46 -9.79 -17.28
CA GLU A 62 -10.54 -8.94 -18.04
C GLU A 62 -10.09 -7.72 -17.24
N ASN A 63 -10.99 -7.10 -16.47
CA ASN A 63 -10.67 -5.96 -15.62
C ASN A 63 -9.79 -6.36 -14.43
N ASP A 64 -10.10 -7.49 -13.79
CA ASP A 64 -9.34 -8.00 -12.65
C ASP A 64 -7.91 -8.38 -13.07
N HIS A 65 -7.74 -8.97 -14.25
CA HIS A 65 -6.42 -9.28 -14.81
C HIS A 65 -5.58 -8.01 -15.00
N LYS A 66 -6.15 -6.98 -15.62
CA LYS A 66 -5.46 -5.69 -15.81
C LYS A 66 -5.09 -5.04 -14.49
N ASN A 67 -6.01 -5.03 -13.52
CA ASN A 67 -5.75 -4.47 -12.19
C ASN A 67 -4.64 -5.24 -11.47
N LEU A 68 -4.61 -6.58 -11.59
CA LEU A 68 -3.56 -7.39 -10.99
C LEU A 68 -2.18 -7.10 -11.60
N GLU A 69 -2.09 -6.93 -12.92
CA GLU A 69 -0.84 -6.54 -13.57
C GLU A 69 -0.37 -5.15 -13.14
N GLU A 70 -1.28 -4.17 -13.05
CA GLU A 70 -0.95 -2.83 -12.58
C GLU A 70 -0.46 -2.85 -11.13
N ARG A 71 -1.10 -3.63 -10.26
CA ARG A 71 -0.68 -3.82 -8.87
C ARG A 71 0.71 -4.45 -8.77
N LYS A 72 0.98 -5.50 -9.55
CA LYS A 72 2.30 -6.14 -9.60
C LYS A 72 3.38 -5.16 -10.06
N ARG A 73 3.08 -4.32 -11.04
CA ARG A 73 4.01 -3.28 -11.51
C ARG A 73 4.31 -2.26 -10.42
N LYS A 74 3.28 -1.75 -9.74
CA LYS A 74 3.44 -0.81 -8.61
C LYS A 74 4.25 -1.42 -7.47
N GLU A 75 4.01 -2.69 -7.14
CA GLU A 75 4.79 -3.40 -6.12
C GLU A 75 6.26 -3.56 -6.53
N GLN A 76 6.56 -3.86 -7.79
CA GLN A 76 7.95 -3.91 -8.29
C GLN A 76 8.63 -2.54 -8.22
N ASP A 77 7.96 -1.47 -8.63
CA ASP A 77 8.50 -0.10 -8.57
C ASP A 77 8.80 0.30 -7.11
N LEU A 78 7.91 -0.03 -6.17
CA LEU A 78 8.12 0.21 -4.73
C LEU A 78 9.31 -0.59 -4.17
N LEU A 79 9.45 -1.85 -4.56
CA LEU A 79 10.59 -2.68 -4.15
C LEU A 79 11.91 -2.12 -4.66
N PHE A 80 11.94 -1.67 -5.92
CA PHE A 80 13.11 -1.05 -6.51
C PHE A 80 13.50 0.26 -5.81
N GLU A 81 12.53 1.12 -5.47
CA GLU A 81 12.80 2.35 -4.73
C GLU A 81 13.34 2.06 -3.32
N ILE A 82 12.78 1.06 -2.63
CA ILE A 82 13.28 0.62 -1.32
C ILE A 82 14.73 0.14 -1.42
N GLU A 83 15.05 -0.68 -2.44
CA GLU A 83 16.40 -1.18 -2.66
C GLU A 83 17.39 -0.06 -2.98
N ARG A 84 16.98 0.89 -3.82
CA ARG A 84 17.76 2.11 -4.11
C ARG A 84 18.03 2.92 -2.84
N LEU A 85 17.03 3.13 -1.99
CA LEU A 85 17.19 3.84 -0.72
C LEU A 85 18.11 3.10 0.24
N LYS A 86 18.00 1.77 0.33
CA LYS A 86 18.92 0.93 1.13
C LYS A 86 20.36 1.05 0.66
N LEU A 87 20.61 0.99 -0.65
CA LEU A 87 21.95 1.15 -1.22
C LEU A 87 22.49 2.56 -0.98
N ASN A 88 21.66 3.60 -1.11
CA ASN A 88 22.07 4.98 -0.83
C ASN A 88 22.44 5.16 0.66
N LEU A 89 21.66 4.59 1.58
CA LEU A 89 21.97 4.61 3.01
C LEU A 89 23.27 3.85 3.33
N ALA A 90 23.48 2.69 2.70
CA ALA A 90 24.69 1.90 2.84
C ALA A 90 25.93 2.58 2.24
N ALA A 91 25.76 3.33 1.14
CA ALA A 91 26.81 4.11 0.50
C ALA A 91 27.21 5.33 1.35
N VAL A 92 26.24 6.01 1.97
CA VAL A 92 26.51 7.06 2.98
C VAL A 92 27.25 6.49 4.20
N GLY A 93 27.00 5.22 4.55
CA GLY A 93 27.75 4.49 5.57
C GLY A 93 29.14 3.97 5.15
N SER A 94 29.50 4.05 3.86
CA SER A 94 30.72 3.43 3.31
C SER A 94 31.67 4.42 2.63
N SER A 95 31.58 5.72 2.91
CA SER A 95 32.61 6.69 2.49
C SER A 95 33.89 6.50 3.32
N PRO A 96 35.02 6.08 2.74
CA PRO A 96 36.30 6.23 3.41
C PRO A 96 36.72 7.69 3.21
N ASN A 97 36.69 8.46 4.30
CA ASN A 97 37.29 9.78 4.41
C ASN A 97 36.47 10.97 3.87
N LEU A 98 35.31 11.22 4.49
CA LEU A 98 35.04 12.51 5.14
C LEU A 98 34.51 12.14 6.52
N GLY A 99 35.20 12.57 7.57
CA GLY A 99 34.95 12.20 8.96
C GLY A 99 33.53 12.53 9.41
N ALA A 100 32.58 11.66 9.10
CA ALA A 100 31.46 11.40 9.97
C ALA A 100 32.02 10.58 11.13
N SER A 101 32.69 11.29 12.05
CA SER A 101 32.61 10.90 13.43
C SER A 101 31.11 10.79 13.69
N ALA A 102 30.59 9.56 13.64
CA ALA A 102 29.35 9.17 14.29
C ALA A 102 29.61 9.38 15.77
N SER A 103 29.71 10.65 16.15
CA SER A 103 29.46 11.06 17.48
C SER A 103 28.02 10.64 17.69
N ASN A 104 27.86 9.49 18.35
CA ASN A 104 27.36 9.57 19.72
C ASN A 104 27.97 10.83 20.36
N VAL A 105 27.48 12.01 19.98
CA VAL A 105 27.64 13.20 20.76
C VAL A 105 26.76 12.81 21.92
N ASN A 106 27.36 12.17 22.91
CA ASN A 106 26.70 11.98 24.16
C ASN A 106 26.26 13.41 24.54
N ILE A 107 24.97 13.70 24.39
CA ILE A 107 24.44 15.07 24.44
C ILE A 107 24.83 15.69 25.80
N GLU A 108 24.93 14.85 26.83
CA GLU A 108 25.51 15.17 28.14
C GLU A 108 26.93 15.75 28.03
N THR A 109 27.85 15.11 27.30
CA THR A 109 29.23 15.60 27.13
C THR A 109 29.33 16.92 26.37
N HIS A 110 28.44 17.16 25.40
CA HIS A 110 28.48 18.39 24.61
C HIS A 110 27.81 19.56 25.32
N ILE A 111 26.71 19.31 26.05
CA ILE A 111 26.09 20.32 26.92
C ILE A 111 27.07 20.73 28.03
N GLN A 112 27.79 19.78 28.65
CA GLN A 112 28.80 20.08 29.68
C GLN A 112 29.98 20.91 29.15
N GLN A 113 30.28 20.86 27.85
CA GLN A 113 31.33 21.69 27.22
C GLN A 113 30.81 23.07 26.80
N LEU A 114 29.55 23.16 26.36
CA LEU A 114 28.94 24.39 25.86
C LEU A 114 28.39 25.30 26.96
N VAL A 115 27.97 24.71 28.08
CA VAL A 115 27.43 25.45 29.22
C VAL A 115 28.56 25.67 30.23
N PRO A 116 28.96 26.93 30.50
CA PRO A 116 29.95 27.23 31.53
C PRO A 116 29.53 26.64 32.88
N LYS A 117 30.47 26.22 33.73
CA LYS A 117 30.09 25.70 35.06
C LYS A 117 29.55 26.84 35.91
N PHE A 118 28.36 26.66 36.50
CA PHE A 118 27.80 27.63 37.42
C PHE A 118 28.73 27.80 38.63
N THR A 119 29.06 29.05 38.96
CA THR A 119 29.82 29.40 40.15
C THR A 119 28.89 30.13 41.12
N ASN A 120 29.10 30.00 42.44
CA ASN A 120 28.26 30.70 43.44
C ASN A 120 28.36 32.23 43.38
N THR A 121 29.22 32.76 42.51
CA THR A 121 29.37 34.19 42.22
C THR A 121 28.60 34.66 40.99
N SER A 122 28.04 33.73 40.20
CA SER A 122 27.29 34.02 38.98
C SER A 122 25.80 34.25 39.30
N ASP A 123 25.19 35.27 38.71
CA ASP A 123 23.76 35.50 38.80
C ASP A 123 22.98 34.36 38.09
N ILE A 124 22.04 33.76 38.81
CA ILE A 124 21.25 32.60 38.38
C ILE A 124 20.41 32.94 37.14
N ALA A 125 19.83 34.14 37.10
CA ALA A 125 18.98 34.54 35.98
C ALA A 125 19.81 34.63 34.68
N SER A 126 20.99 35.26 34.77
CA SER A 126 21.93 35.38 33.65
C SER A 126 22.44 34.02 33.15
N TYR A 127 22.68 33.06 34.06
CA TYR A 127 23.10 31.71 33.72
C TYR A 127 22.02 30.93 32.97
N LEU A 128 20.78 30.98 33.45
CA LEU A 128 19.65 30.28 32.84
C LEU A 128 19.32 30.82 31.44
N GLN A 129 19.41 32.14 31.25
CA GLN A 129 19.20 32.76 29.95
C GLN A 129 20.29 32.37 28.93
N LEU A 130 21.55 32.27 29.37
CA LEU A 130 22.63 31.77 28.52
C LEU A 130 22.41 30.30 28.15
N PHE A 131 22.01 29.47 29.13
CA PHE A 131 21.71 28.06 28.92
C PHE A 131 20.58 27.85 27.90
N GLU A 132 19.49 28.59 28.02
CA GLU A 132 18.34 28.54 27.12
C GLU A 132 18.77 28.82 25.67
N ARG A 133 19.52 29.90 25.44
CA ARG A 133 20.03 30.24 24.11
C ARG A 133 20.94 29.14 23.53
N GLN A 134 21.78 28.51 24.35
CA GLN A 134 22.63 27.40 23.89
C GLN A 134 21.78 26.17 23.52
N CYS A 135 20.74 25.86 24.28
CA CYS A 135 19.82 24.76 23.99
C CYS A 135 19.00 25.00 22.70
N GLU A 136 18.59 26.23 22.44
CA GLU A 136 17.92 26.62 21.18
C GLU A 136 18.83 26.41 19.96
N THR A 137 20.11 26.80 20.05
CA THR A 137 21.05 26.61 18.93
C THR A 137 21.31 25.15 18.59
N LEU A 138 21.10 24.23 19.53
CA LEU A 138 21.28 22.79 19.33
C LEU A 138 20.02 22.07 18.82
N ASN A 139 18.89 22.77 18.60
CA ASN A 139 17.62 22.22 18.10
C ASN A 139 17.08 21.02 18.93
N VAL A 140 17.40 20.97 20.24
CA VAL A 140 17.07 19.84 21.12
C VAL A 140 15.58 19.80 21.52
N LEU A 141 14.85 20.91 21.38
CA LEU A 141 13.44 21.04 21.77
C LEU A 141 12.43 20.45 20.77
N GLY A 142 12.86 20.02 19.58
CA GLY A 142 11.96 19.45 18.56
C GLY A 142 11.34 18.09 18.92
N TYR A 143 11.74 17.47 20.04
CA TYR A 143 11.25 16.14 20.45
C TYR A 143 10.24 16.16 21.61
N PHE A 144 9.91 17.32 22.18
CA PHE A 144 9.05 17.39 23.39
C PHE A 144 7.67 18.04 23.19
N THR A 145 7.30 18.41 21.97
CA THR A 145 5.96 18.95 21.71
C THR A 145 5.13 17.93 20.91
N SER A 146 4.46 17.03 21.64
CA SER A 146 3.23 16.39 21.18
C SER A 146 2.08 16.86 22.08
N PRO A 147 0.86 17.06 21.52
CA PRO A 147 -0.20 17.81 22.16
C PRO A 147 -0.89 17.03 23.27
N THR A 148 -1.38 17.79 24.25
CA THR A 148 -2.37 17.43 25.26
C THR A 148 -3.44 16.47 24.72
N ASN A 149 -3.55 15.30 25.33
CA ASN A 149 -4.79 14.53 25.31
C ASN A 149 -5.09 14.11 26.75
N GLU A 150 -6.12 14.74 27.33
CA GLU A 150 -6.74 14.30 28.56
C GLU A 150 -7.36 12.92 28.34
N GLY A 151 -7.12 12.02 29.28
CA GLY A 151 -7.64 10.66 29.24
C GLY A 151 -7.16 9.91 30.47
N GLU A 152 -7.97 9.93 31.52
CA GLU A 152 -7.90 9.08 32.69
C GLU A 152 -7.54 7.62 32.32
N PHE A 153 -6.71 6.94 33.13
CA PHE A 153 -7.11 5.70 33.83
C PHE A 153 -5.93 5.13 34.67
N GLN A 154 -6.26 4.94 35.94
CA GLN A 154 -5.77 3.96 36.91
C GLN A 154 -4.26 3.79 37.20
N ARG A 155 -3.90 4.24 38.41
CA ARG A 155 -2.82 3.70 39.23
C ARG A 155 -2.92 2.17 39.35
N GLN A 156 -1.78 1.48 39.26
CA GLN A 156 -1.55 0.24 40.01
C GLN A 156 -0.23 0.34 40.80
N PRO A 157 -0.19 -0.17 42.04
CA PRO A 157 0.98 -0.07 42.91
C PRO A 157 2.09 -1.06 42.51
N ARG A 158 3.34 -0.65 42.74
CA ARG A 158 4.55 -1.49 42.72
C ARG A 158 4.37 -2.69 43.65
N ASN A 159 4.71 -3.88 43.16
CA ASN A 159 5.07 -5.01 43.99
C ASN A 159 6.57 -5.33 43.82
N ASN A 160 7.18 -5.53 44.99
CA ASN A 160 8.52 -6.05 45.33
C ASN A 160 9.75 -5.20 45.00
#